data_AF-A0A2V8GJU8-F1
#
_entry.id   AF-A0A2V8GJU8-F1
#
_cell.length_a   1.000
_cell.length_b   1.000
_cell.length_c   1.000
_cell.angle_alpha   90.00
_cell.angle_beta   90.00
_cell.angle_gamma   90.00
#
_symmetry.space_group_name_H-M   'P 1'
#
loop_
_entity.id
_entity.type
_entity.pdbx_description
1 polymer ?
#
loop_
_entity_poly.entity_id
_entity_poly.type
_entity_poly.pdbx_seq_one_letter_code
_entity_poly.pdbx_strand_id
1 'polypeptide(L)'
;FLGDSDFVESPATPMGDAEVTLPVDYRGNVGYRADKWSAIAEGGKGYVGKTFHGGYEYRFDMFAVRGGGIYSRQLWNPSAGIGVNLGQRMAIDMAVYGNAANVERKRHPAVAVSLRFNH
;
A
#
# COMPACT_ATOMS: atom_id res chain seq x y z
N PHE A 1 36.38 33.27 7.96
CA PHE A 1 35.83 33.05 9.30
C PHE A 1 35.54 34.40 9.92
N LEU A 2 34.24 34.71 10.09
CA LEU A 2 33.65 35.64 11.07
C LEU A 2 32.15 35.68 10.69
N GLY A 3 31.38 34.81 11.35
CA GLY A 3 29.94 34.69 11.17
C GLY A 3 29.24 35.67 12.09
N ASP A 4 28.48 36.58 11.51
CA ASP A 4 27.57 37.45 12.22
C ASP A 4 26.19 36.78 12.17
N SER A 5 25.94 35.90 13.13
CA SER A 5 24.65 35.24 13.29
C SER A 5 23.81 36.07 14.24
N ASP A 6 23.25 37.15 13.73
CA ASP A 6 22.25 37.94 14.44
C ASP A 6 20.95 37.12 14.43
N PHE A 7 20.70 36.40 15.52
CA PHE A 7 19.44 35.69 15.71
C PHE A 7 18.36 36.73 15.98
N VAL A 8 17.59 37.08 14.95
CA VAL A 8 16.35 37.85 15.12
C VAL A 8 15.38 36.95 15.88
N GLU A 9 15.24 37.23 17.18
CA GLU A 9 14.25 36.63 18.07
C GLU A 9 12.86 37.04 17.56
N SER A 10 12.26 36.22 16.70
CA SER A 10 10.88 36.43 16.26
C SER A 10 9.94 36.33 17.46
N PRO A 11 9.00 37.26 17.62
CA PRO A 11 8.03 37.19 18.70
C PRO A 11 7.27 35.86 18.63
N ALA A 12 7.16 35.18 19.77
CA ALA A 12 6.41 33.93 19.88
C ALA A 12 4.96 34.15 19.44
N THR A 13 4.63 33.73 18.22
CA THR A 13 3.26 33.73 17.73
C THR A 13 2.47 32.76 18.60
N PRO A 14 1.34 33.15 19.21
CA PRO A 14 0.48 32.20 19.90
C PRO A 14 -0.01 31.17 18.88
N MET A 15 0.61 29.99 18.88
CA MET A 15 0.06 28.83 18.21
C MET A 15 -1.11 28.38 19.09
N GLY A 16 -2.30 28.85 18.77
CA GLY A 16 -3.53 28.34 19.37
C GLY A 16 -3.56 26.82 19.18
N ASP A 17 -4.01 26.09 20.21
CA ASP A 17 -4.13 24.65 20.15
C ASP A 17 -4.97 24.24 18.93
N ALA A 18 -4.35 23.54 17.99
CA ALA A 18 -5.02 23.01 16.82
C ALA A 18 -5.62 21.64 17.18
N GLU A 19 -6.89 21.62 17.58
CA GLU A 19 -7.62 20.37 17.76
C GLU A 19 -7.97 19.79 16.39
N VAL A 20 -7.30 18.70 16.01
CA VAL A 20 -7.56 17.98 14.77
C VAL A 20 -8.40 16.74 15.08
N THR A 21 -9.72 16.83 14.87
CA THR A 21 -10.60 15.66 14.95
C THR A 21 -10.30 14.72 13.77
N LEU A 22 -9.63 13.60 14.03
CA LEU A 22 -9.47 12.54 13.04
C LEU A 22 -10.84 11.92 12.77
N PRO A 23 -11.36 11.96 11.53
CA PRO A 23 -12.65 11.38 11.24
C PRO A 23 -12.60 9.86 11.39
N VAL A 24 -13.71 9.31 11.84
CA VAL A 24 -13.90 7.87 12.04
C VAL A 24 -13.69 7.14 10.70
N ASP A 25 -12.82 6.12 10.71
CA ASP A 25 -12.53 5.26 9.57
C ASP A 25 -13.40 4.01 9.64
N TYR A 26 -14.27 3.82 8.65
CA TYR A 26 -15.07 2.60 8.50
C TYR A 26 -14.47 1.75 7.40
N ARG A 27 -14.16 0.49 7.70
CA ARG A 27 -13.69 -0.49 6.72
C ARG A 27 -14.47 -1.78 6.85
N GLY A 28 -14.86 -2.34 5.71
CA GLY A 28 -15.46 -3.66 5.60
C GLY A 28 -14.65 -4.51 4.64
N ASN A 29 -14.27 -5.70 5.07
CA ASN A 29 -13.54 -6.66 4.26
C ASN A 29 -14.39 -7.93 4.04
N VAL A 30 -14.34 -8.43 2.82
CA VAL A 30 -14.94 -9.71 2.43
C VAL A 30 -13.85 -10.53 1.77
N GLY A 31 -13.62 -11.72 2.29
CA GLY A 31 -12.68 -12.69 1.74
C GLY A 31 -13.42 -13.96 1.35
N TYR A 32 -13.10 -14.49 0.18
CA TYR A 32 -13.51 -15.81 -0.25
C TYR A 32 -12.26 -16.64 -0.56
N ARG A 33 -12.27 -17.89 -0.13
CA ARG A 33 -11.20 -18.84 -0.41
C ARG A 33 -11.80 -20.17 -0.80
N ALA A 34 -11.37 -20.70 -1.94
CA ALA A 34 -11.69 -22.05 -2.36
C ALA A 34 -10.45 -22.71 -2.95
N ASP A 35 -9.93 -23.71 -2.25
CA ASP A 35 -8.79 -24.54 -2.62
C ASP A 35 -7.61 -23.77 -3.25
N LYS A 36 -7.61 -23.69 -4.59
CA LYS A 36 -6.59 -23.05 -5.43
C LYS A 36 -6.76 -21.56 -5.63
N TRP A 37 -7.91 -20.97 -5.29
CA TRP A 37 -8.15 -19.54 -5.48
C TRP A 37 -8.61 -18.86 -4.21
N SER A 38 -8.24 -17.60 -4.07
CA SER A 38 -8.80 -16.71 -3.07
C SER A 38 -9.03 -15.34 -3.68
N ALA A 39 -10.07 -14.67 -3.20
CA ALA A 39 -10.41 -13.31 -3.58
C ALA A 39 -10.68 -12.51 -2.31
N ILE A 40 -10.23 -11.27 -2.27
CA ILE A 40 -10.45 -10.36 -1.16
C ILE A 40 -10.94 -9.04 -1.77
N ALA A 41 -11.99 -8.49 -1.20
CA ALA A 41 -12.45 -7.14 -1.47
C ALA A 41 -12.56 -6.40 -0.15
N GLU A 42 -12.04 -5.19 -0.09
CA GLU A 42 -12.16 -4.29 1.05
C GLU A 42 -12.70 -2.95 0.57
N GLY A 43 -13.76 -2.47 1.21
CA GLY A 43 -14.34 -1.15 0.98
C GLY A 43 -14.26 -0.33 2.26
N GLY A 44 -13.80 0.91 2.14
CA GLY A 44 -13.67 1.80 3.28
C GLY A 44 -14.08 3.23 2.99
N LYS A 45 -14.44 3.96 4.04
CA LYS A 45 -14.68 5.40 4.01
C LYS A 45 -14.07 6.01 5.27
N GLY A 46 -13.04 6.83 5.10
CA GLY A 46 -12.34 7.52 6.18
C GLY A 46 -11.81 8.88 5.76
N TYR A 47 -10.79 9.40 6.49
CA TYR A 47 -10.15 10.71 6.27
C TYR A 47 -9.70 10.95 4.82
N VAL A 48 -9.28 9.90 4.13
CA VAL A 48 -8.72 9.95 2.78
C VAL A 48 -9.80 9.80 1.69
N GLY A 49 -11.07 9.72 2.08
CA GLY A 49 -12.21 9.51 1.19
C GLY A 49 -12.62 8.03 1.10
N LYS A 50 -13.29 7.68 0.00
CA LYS A 50 -13.68 6.30 -0.30
C LYS A 50 -12.48 5.52 -0.82
N THR A 51 -12.18 4.40 -0.18
CA THR A 51 -11.16 3.45 -0.63
C THR A 51 -11.84 2.15 -1.02
N PHE A 52 -11.38 1.55 -2.12
CA PHE A 52 -11.82 0.22 -2.55
C PHE A 52 -10.61 -0.58 -2.98
N HIS A 53 -10.43 -1.75 -2.41
CA HIS A 53 -9.30 -2.62 -2.62
C HIS A 53 -9.85 -3.96 -3.10
N GLY A 54 -9.31 -4.48 -4.17
CA GLY A 54 -9.66 -5.80 -4.69
C GLY A 54 -8.39 -6.59 -4.93
N GLY A 55 -8.40 -7.87 -4.57
CA GLY A 55 -7.29 -8.78 -4.79
C GLY A 55 -7.79 -10.18 -5.12
N TYR A 56 -7.06 -10.88 -5.97
CA TYR A 56 -7.23 -12.29 -6.26
C TYR A 56 -5.87 -12.97 -6.18
N GLU A 57 -5.87 -14.19 -5.70
CA GLU A 57 -4.72 -15.07 -5.68
C GLU A 57 -5.14 -16.43 -6.24
N TYR A 58 -4.36 -16.94 -7.18
CA TYR A 58 -4.53 -18.25 -7.78
C TYR A 58 -3.25 -19.06 -7.59
N ARG A 59 -3.33 -20.15 -6.82
CA ARG A 59 -2.24 -21.07 -6.55
C ARG A 59 -2.44 -22.34 -7.36
N PHE A 60 -1.47 -22.71 -8.16
CA PHE A 60 -1.44 -23.97 -8.88
C PHE A 60 -0.08 -24.64 -8.69
N ASP A 61 -0.09 -25.76 -7.97
CA ASP A 61 1.10 -26.54 -7.65
C ASP A 61 2.21 -25.65 -7.03
N MET A 62 3.37 -25.53 -7.69
CA MET A 62 4.45 -24.66 -7.22
C MET A 62 4.24 -23.16 -7.48
N PHE A 63 3.26 -22.76 -8.29
CA PHE A 63 3.07 -21.37 -8.69
C PHE A 63 1.94 -20.69 -7.93
N ALA A 64 2.11 -19.39 -7.66
CA ALA A 64 1.10 -18.53 -7.07
C ALA A 64 1.01 -17.22 -7.85
N VAL A 65 -0.08 -17.00 -8.58
CA VAL A 65 -0.34 -15.75 -9.28
C VAL A 65 -1.22 -14.88 -8.40
N ARG A 66 -0.86 -13.62 -8.25
CA ARG A 66 -1.61 -12.62 -7.50
C ARG A 66 -1.91 -11.46 -8.41
N GLY A 67 -3.12 -10.94 -8.33
CA GLY A 67 -3.45 -9.66 -8.94
C GLY A 67 -4.37 -8.89 -8.03
N GLY A 68 -4.33 -7.59 -8.14
CA GLY A 68 -5.15 -6.73 -7.31
C GLY A 68 -5.07 -5.29 -7.75
N GLY A 69 -5.82 -4.46 -7.08
CA GLY A 69 -5.80 -3.04 -7.31
C GLY A 69 -6.42 -2.29 -6.15
N ILE A 70 -5.89 -1.11 -5.91
CA ILE A 70 -6.40 -0.19 -4.91
C ILE A 70 -6.91 1.04 -5.63
N TYR A 71 -8.22 1.28 -5.49
CA TYR A 71 -8.86 2.52 -5.84
C TYR A 71 -8.90 3.43 -4.61
N SER A 72 -8.15 4.52 -4.64
CA SER A 72 -8.11 5.50 -3.56
C SER A 72 -7.89 6.88 -4.15
N ARG A 73 -8.48 7.93 -3.56
CA ARG A 73 -8.36 9.33 -4.03
C ARG A 73 -8.65 9.51 -5.53
N GLN A 74 -9.64 8.78 -6.06
CA GLN A 74 -10.01 8.76 -7.49
C GLN A 74 -8.93 8.18 -8.44
N LEU A 75 -7.89 7.52 -7.92
CA LEU A 75 -6.87 6.87 -8.71
C LEU A 75 -6.90 5.35 -8.51
N TRP A 76 -6.79 4.63 -9.62
CA TRP A 76 -6.56 3.19 -9.64
C TRP A 76 -5.05 2.89 -9.62
N ASN A 77 -4.66 2.05 -8.67
CA ASN A 77 -3.30 1.55 -8.48
C ASN A 77 -3.31 0.02 -8.66
N PRO A 78 -3.08 -0.49 -9.89
CA PRO A 78 -3.06 -1.92 -10.14
C PRO A 78 -1.77 -2.55 -9.58
N SER A 79 -1.88 -3.79 -9.15
CA SER A 79 -0.77 -4.63 -8.70
C SER A 79 -0.90 -6.03 -9.28
N ALA A 80 0.20 -6.62 -9.69
CA ALA A 80 0.27 -8.00 -10.16
C ALA A 80 1.52 -8.65 -9.58
N GLY A 81 1.47 -9.94 -9.30
CA GLY A 81 2.62 -10.67 -8.79
C GLY A 81 2.56 -12.14 -9.14
N ILE A 82 3.73 -12.77 -9.15
CA ILE A 82 3.90 -14.19 -9.34
C ILE A 82 4.86 -14.71 -8.26
N GLY A 83 4.55 -15.88 -7.74
CA GLY A 83 5.31 -16.61 -6.76
C GLY A 83 5.61 -18.01 -7.26
N VAL A 84 6.81 -18.50 -6.96
CA VAL A 84 7.25 -19.86 -7.28
C VAL A 84 7.81 -20.48 -6.01
N ASN A 85 7.16 -21.53 -5.52
CA ASN A 85 7.64 -22.36 -4.42
C ASN A 85 8.55 -23.45 -4.99
N LEU A 86 9.86 -23.27 -4.84
CA LEU A 86 10.88 -24.25 -5.22
C LEU A 86 11.00 -25.30 -4.09
N GLY A 87 10.02 -26.19 -4.03
CA GLY A 87 9.90 -27.25 -3.01
C GLY A 87 9.41 -26.75 -1.64
N GLN A 88 9.70 -27.51 -0.59
CA GLN A 88 9.29 -27.15 0.79
C GLN A 88 10.16 -26.06 1.43
N ARG A 89 11.34 -25.77 0.84
CA ARG A 89 12.42 -25.00 1.49
C ARG A 89 12.66 -23.62 0.91
N MET A 90 12.19 -23.32 -0.30
CA MET A 90 12.46 -22.04 -0.95
C MET A 90 11.23 -21.52 -1.70
N ALA A 91 10.97 -20.21 -1.59
CA ALA A 91 9.96 -19.53 -2.39
C ALA A 91 10.53 -18.22 -2.93
N ILE A 92 10.19 -17.91 -4.18
CA ILE A 92 10.53 -16.67 -4.86
C ILE A 92 9.23 -15.97 -5.18
N ASP A 93 9.01 -14.78 -4.66
CA ASP A 93 7.85 -13.95 -5.01
C ASP A 93 8.32 -12.67 -5.68
N MET A 94 7.67 -12.31 -6.78
CA MET A 94 7.86 -11.07 -7.51
C MET A 94 6.52 -10.35 -7.62
N ALA A 95 6.48 -9.08 -7.29
CA ALA A 95 5.30 -8.24 -7.40
C ALA A 95 5.64 -6.93 -8.10
N VAL A 96 4.77 -6.50 -9.00
CA VAL A 96 4.79 -5.20 -9.66
C VAL A 96 3.56 -4.45 -9.20
N TYR A 97 3.73 -3.22 -8.71
CA TYR A 97 2.63 -2.38 -8.29
C TYR A 97 2.80 -0.97 -8.84
N GLY A 98 1.70 -0.40 -9.32
CA GLY A 98 1.63 1.03 -9.62
C GLY A 98 1.40 1.78 -8.33
N ASN A 99 2.29 2.71 -7.97
CA ASN A 99 2.05 3.64 -6.89
C ASN A 99 1.84 5.05 -7.48
N ALA A 100 0.80 5.73 -7.02
CA ALA A 100 0.66 7.18 -7.14
C ALA A 100 1.34 7.83 -5.92
N ALA A 101 2.67 7.73 -5.86
CA ALA A 101 3.44 8.49 -4.90
C ALA A 101 3.46 9.95 -5.36
N ASN A 102 2.94 10.84 -4.53
CA ASN A 102 2.96 12.30 -4.63
C ASN A 102 1.76 12.98 -5.30
N VAL A 103 1.53 14.19 -4.80
CA VAL A 103 0.53 15.23 -5.12
C VAL A 103 0.38 15.50 -6.64
N GLU A 104 1.27 14.98 -7.47
CA GLU A 104 1.33 15.15 -8.93
C GLU A 104 0.51 14.15 -9.78
N ARG A 105 -0.17 13.17 -9.20
CA ARG A 105 -0.96 12.15 -9.97
C ARG A 105 -0.14 11.42 -11.06
N LYS A 106 1.18 11.24 -10.89
CA LYS A 106 2.01 10.43 -11.79
C LYS A 106 2.10 8.99 -11.30
N ARG A 107 1.94 8.03 -12.21
CA ARG A 107 2.06 6.60 -11.92
C ARG A 107 3.52 6.18 -12.02
N HIS A 108 4.08 5.67 -10.92
CA HIS A 108 5.40 5.06 -10.92
C HIS A 108 5.25 3.54 -10.76
N PRO A 109 5.65 2.73 -11.76
CA PRO A 109 5.70 1.29 -11.61
C PRO A 109 6.88 0.93 -10.69
N ALA A 110 6.61 0.17 -9.65
CA ALA A 110 7.61 -0.38 -8.75
C ALA A 110 7.58 -1.91 -8.81
N VAL A 111 8.76 -2.53 -8.65
CA VAL A 111 8.92 -3.98 -8.61
C VAL A 111 9.53 -4.36 -7.27
N ALA A 112 8.92 -5.33 -6.59
CA ALA A 112 9.42 -5.96 -5.38
C ALA A 112 9.72 -7.43 -5.67
N VAL A 113 10.86 -7.91 -5.17
CA VAL A 113 11.26 -9.32 -5.25
C VAL A 113 11.64 -9.78 -3.84
N SER A 114 11.09 -10.90 -3.41
CA SER A 114 11.40 -11.50 -2.11
C SER A 114 11.78 -12.97 -2.27
N LEU A 115 12.83 -13.38 -1.56
CA LEU A 115 13.27 -14.76 -1.43
C LEU A 115 12.98 -15.22 0.00
N ARG A 116 12.21 -16.30 0.14
CA ARG A 116 11.91 -16.92 1.43
C ARG A 116 12.55 -18.30 1.50
N PHE A 117 13.30 -18.52 2.57
CA PHE A 117 13.88 -19.82 2.90
C PHE A 117 13.15 -20.37 4.13
N ASN A 118 12.59 -21.57 4.02
CA ASN A 118 11.99 -22.31 5.12
C ASN A 118 12.99 -23.39 5.57
N HIS A 119 13.35 -23.36 6.86
CA HIS A 119 14.26 -24.34 7.48
C HIS A 119 13.47 -25.55 7.99
#